data_AF-A0A6B2CNZ5-F1
#
_entry.id   AF-A0A6B2CNZ5-F1
#
_cell.length_a   1.000
_cell.length_b   1.000
_cell.length_c   1.000
_cell.angle_alpha   90.00
_cell.angle_beta   90.00
_cell.angle_gamma   90.00
#
_symmetry.space_group_name_H-M   'P 1'
#
loop_
_entity.id
_entity.type
_entity.pdbx_description
1 polymer ?
#
loop_
_entity_poly.entity_id
_entity_poly.type
_entity_poly.pdbx_seq_one_letter_code
_entity_poly.pdbx_strand_id
1 'polypeptide(L)'
;PYLAGLVNLRSTWARTGIYIPSTVVDAGFEGQLTIEVIGSEFPVRLYAGERFLHLVLVKLETPSERPYSGEYKGQRGVKLPKFFKVQAGI
;
A
#
# COMPACT_ATOMS: atom_id res chain seq x y z
N PRO A 1 0.97 -3.03 19.69
CA PRO A 1 0.54 -1.90 18.80
C PRO A 1 -0.98 -1.91 18.62
N TYR A 2 -1.63 -0.75 18.76
CA TYR A 2 -3.10 -0.61 18.80
C TYR A 2 -3.72 -0.07 17.51
N LEU A 3 -2.94 0.13 16.45
CA LEU A 3 -3.42 0.73 15.21
C LEU A 3 -3.15 -0.20 14.04
N ALA A 4 -4.17 -0.39 13.22
CA ALA A 4 -4.06 -0.89 11.85
C ALA A 4 -4.43 0.25 10.88
N GLY A 5 -4.11 0.09 9.61
CA GLY A 5 -4.44 1.05 8.58
C GLY A 5 -5.25 0.43 7.45
N LEU A 6 -6.15 1.19 6.84
CA LEU A 6 -6.81 0.85 5.60
C LEU A 6 -6.38 1.85 4.52
N VAL A 7 -5.81 1.35 3.43
CA VAL A 7 -5.37 2.17 2.30
C VAL A 7 -6.46 2.15 1.24
N ASN A 8 -6.98 3.33 0.91
CA ASN A 8 -8.08 3.46 -0.06
C ASN A 8 -7.85 4.65 -0.99
N LEU A 9 -8.31 4.52 -2.24
CA LEU A 9 -8.24 5.59 -3.22
C LEU A 9 -9.13 6.78 -2.80
N ARG A 10 -8.70 8.01 -3.09
CA ARG A 10 -9.58 9.18 -2.95
C ARG A 10 -10.64 9.12 -4.04
N SER A 11 -11.90 9.43 -3.70
CA SER A 11 -13.00 9.43 -4.68
C SER A 11 -12.72 10.29 -5.92
N THR A 12 -11.99 11.41 -5.77
CA THR A 12 -11.56 12.25 -6.90
C THR A 12 -10.79 11.47 -7.96
N TRP A 13 -9.89 10.59 -7.54
CA TRP A 13 -9.08 9.75 -8.44
C TRP A 13 -9.83 8.52 -8.91
N ALA A 14 -10.69 7.93 -8.07
CA ALA A 14 -11.55 6.83 -8.50
C ALA A 14 -12.46 7.22 -9.68
N ARG A 15 -12.92 8.48 -9.72
CA ARG A 15 -13.75 9.02 -10.82
C ARG A 15 -13.00 9.19 -12.15
N THR A 16 -11.67 9.13 -12.15
CA THR A 16 -10.87 9.14 -13.40
C THR A 16 -10.72 7.72 -13.98
N GLY A 17 -11.33 6.72 -13.34
CA GLY A 17 -11.20 5.30 -13.70
C GLY A 17 -9.90 4.64 -13.22
N ILE A 18 -9.03 5.36 -12.50
CA ILE A 18 -7.88 4.74 -11.85
C ILE A 18 -8.40 3.86 -10.71
N TYR A 19 -7.74 2.73 -10.52
CA TYR A 19 -8.03 1.81 -9.43
C TYR A 19 -6.78 1.48 -8.63
N ILE A 20 -6.93 1.32 -7.31
CA ILE A 20 -5.92 0.68 -6.47
C ILE A 20 -6.64 -0.42 -5.68
N PRO A 21 -6.06 -1.63 -5.57
CA PRO A 21 -6.57 -2.63 -4.65
C PRO A 21 -6.58 -2.09 -3.22
N SER A 22 -7.73 -2.16 -2.53
CA SER A 22 -7.78 -1.84 -1.11
C SER A 22 -6.88 -2.80 -0.34
N THR A 23 -6.03 -2.26 0.53
CA THR A 23 -5.09 -3.06 1.32
C THR A 23 -5.06 -2.61 2.78
N VAL A 24 -4.60 -3.52 3.64
CA VAL A 24 -4.48 -3.32 5.08
C VAL A 24 -3.02 -3.08 5.42
N VAL A 25 -2.77 -2.09 6.27
CA VAL A 25 -1.48 -1.89 6.92
C VAL A 25 -1.53 -2.59 8.27
N ASP A 26 -0.73 -3.64 8.41
CA ASP A 26 -0.64 -4.42 9.64
C ASP A 26 -0.14 -3.57 10.82
N ALA A 27 -0.64 -3.90 12.02
CA ALA A 27 -0.22 -3.24 13.23
C ALA A 27 1.29 -3.44 13.49
N GLY A 28 2.01 -2.33 13.65
CA GLY A 28 3.48 -2.36 13.81
C GLY A 28 4.26 -2.38 12.49
N PHE A 29 3.60 -2.25 11.34
CA PHE A 29 4.28 -1.96 10.08
C PHE A 29 4.98 -0.60 10.17
N GLU A 30 6.17 -0.53 9.60
CA GLU A 30 6.98 0.69 9.48
C GLU A 30 7.58 0.70 8.08
N GLY A 31 7.49 1.82 7.37
CA GLY A 31 8.03 1.97 6.02
C GLY A 31 7.13 2.79 5.11
N GLN A 32 7.57 2.98 3.86
CA GLN A 32 6.74 3.56 2.80
C GLN A 32 5.79 2.50 2.24
N LEU A 33 4.56 2.88 1.92
CA LEU A 33 3.60 1.99 1.30
C LEU A 33 3.87 1.90 -0.21
N THR A 34 4.03 0.66 -0.71
CA THR A 34 4.04 0.42 -2.15
C THR A 34 2.59 0.26 -2.60
N ILE A 35 2.17 1.08 -3.57
CA ILE A 35 0.79 1.12 -4.05
C ILE A 35 0.76 0.61 -5.48
N GLU A 36 -0.02 -0.45 -5.71
CA GLU A 36 -0.34 -0.89 -7.06
C GLU A 36 -1.41 0.03 -7.64
N VAL A 37 -1.09 0.65 -8.78
CA VAL A 37 -1.99 1.56 -9.50
C VAL A 37 -2.34 0.92 -10.82
N ILE A 38 -3.63 0.66 -11.01
CA ILE A 38 -4.19 0.18 -12.27
C ILE A 38 -4.74 1.40 -13.03
N GLY A 39 -4.27 1.58 -14.26
CA GLY A 39 -4.68 2.67 -15.13
C GLY A 39 -6.14 2.57 -15.56
N SER A 40 -6.69 3.67 -16.05
CA SER A 40 -8.05 3.73 -16.58
C SER A 40 -8.09 3.50 -18.10
N GLU A 41 -9.30 3.49 -18.66
CA GLU A 41 -9.53 3.36 -20.11
C GLU A 41 -8.99 4.55 -20.93
N PHE A 42 -8.63 5.66 -20.28
CA PHE A 42 -8.07 6.84 -20.91
C PHE A 42 -6.81 7.32 -20.17
N PRO A 43 -5.89 8.05 -20.83
CA PRO A 43 -4.67 8.51 -20.18
C PRO A 43 -4.97 9.45 -18.99
N VAL A 44 -4.52 9.06 -17.80
CA VAL A 44 -4.56 9.90 -16.60
C VAL A 44 -3.14 10.22 -16.16
N ARG A 45 -2.87 11.50 -15.88
CA ARG A 45 -1.58 11.94 -15.37
C ARG A 45 -1.64 12.01 -13.85
N LEU A 46 -0.74 11.27 -13.20
CA LEU A 46 -0.53 11.30 -11.76
C LEU A 46 0.88 11.84 -11.50
N TYR A 47 0.98 12.95 -10.78
CA TYR A 47 2.24 13.62 -10.50
C TYR A 47 2.72 13.37 -9.07
N ALA A 48 4.04 13.38 -8.89
CA ALA A 48 4.64 13.28 -7.56
C ALA A 48 4.18 14.43 -6.65
N GLY A 49 3.85 14.11 -5.40
CA GLY A 49 3.33 15.08 -4.42
C GLY A 49 1.80 15.21 -4.42
N GLU A 50 1.11 14.68 -5.43
CA GLU A 50 -0.35 14.66 -5.41
C GLU A 50 -0.88 13.69 -4.36
N ARG A 51 -1.80 14.18 -3.54
CA ARG A 51 -2.54 13.32 -2.61
C ARG A 51 -3.54 12.51 -3.43
N PHE A 52 -3.34 11.20 -3.56
CA PHE A 52 -4.26 10.36 -4.36
C PHE A 52 -4.97 9.26 -3.58
N LEU A 53 -4.52 8.94 -2.37
CA LEU A 53 -5.14 7.96 -1.48
C LEU A 53 -5.34 8.52 -0.07
N HIS A 54 -6.08 7.78 0.76
CA HIS A 54 -6.21 7.98 2.19
C HIS A 54 -5.64 6.77 2.93
N LEU A 55 -5.01 7.02 4.08
CA LEU A 55 -4.73 6.01 5.10
C LEU A 55 -5.70 6.24 6.26
N VAL A 56 -6.67 5.36 6.41
CA VAL A 56 -7.63 5.41 7.52
C VAL A 56 -7.07 4.57 8.65
N LEU A 57 -6.84 5.19 9.81
CA LEU A 57 -6.34 4.47 10.99
C LEU A 57 -7.51 3.87 11.76
N VAL A 58 -7.39 2.59 12.06
CA VAL A 58 -8.38 1.82 12.83
C VAL A 58 -7.75 1.43 14.15
N LYS A 59 -8.41 1.77 15.25
CA LYS A 59 -7.99 1.37 16.60
C LYS A 59 -8.41 -0.08 16.84
N LEU A 60 -7.45 -0.91 17.23
CA LEU A 60 -7.68 -2.27 17.69
C LEU A 60 -8.16 -2.25 19.14
N GLU A 61 -9.05 -3.17 19.48
CA GLU A 61 -9.56 -3.33 20.85
C GLU A 61 -8.45 -3.75 21.82
N THR A 62 -7.62 -4.71 21.39
CA THR A 62 -6.43 -5.18 22.10
C THR A 62 -5.18 -4.93 21.26
N PRO A 63 -3.99 -4.84 21.88
CA PRO A 63 -2.77 -4.70 21.09
C PRO A 63 -2.55 -5.96 20.25
N SER A 64 -2.06 -5.80 19.02
CA SER A 64 -1.64 -6.94 18.21
C SER A 64 -0.60 -7.78 18.94
N GLU A 65 -0.92 -9.07 19.15
CA GLU A 65 -0.04 -10.06 19.80
C GLU A 65 1.25 -10.30 19.01
N ARG A 66 1.14 -10.24 17.67
CA ARG A 66 2.25 -10.42 16.73
C ARG A 66 2.31 -9.23 15.78
N PRO A 67 2.98 -8.14 16.19
CA PRO A 67 3.20 -6.99 15.34
C PRO A 67 3.93 -7.37 14.04
N TYR A 68 3.73 -6.58 13.00
CA TYR A 68 4.39 -6.81 11.73
C TYR A 68 5.93 -6.83 11.88
N SER A 69 6.51 -7.96 11.48
CA SER A 69 7.95 -8.21 11.41
C SER A 69 8.33 -8.86 10.07
N GLY A 70 7.51 -8.65 9.04
CA GLY A 70 7.69 -9.28 7.73
C GLY A 70 8.76 -8.60 6.86
N GLU A 71 8.93 -9.19 5.68
CA GLU A 71 9.98 -8.88 4.69
C GLU A 71 10.02 -7.44 4.16
N TYR A 72 8.94 -6.69 4.35
CA TYR A 72 8.75 -5.32 3.86
C TYR A 72 8.90 -4.27 4.97
N LYS A 73 9.29 -4.67 6.18
CA LYS A 73 9.52 -3.74 7.29
C LYS A 73 10.71 -2.82 6.98
N GLY A 74 10.53 -1.54 7.24
CA GLY A 74 11.49 -0.48 6.97
C GLY A 74 11.67 -0.16 5.48
N GLN A 75 10.78 -0.64 4.59
CA GLN A 75 10.96 -0.43 3.16
C GLN A 75 10.92 1.05 2.78
N ARG A 76 11.72 1.40 1.77
CA ARG A 76 11.81 2.72 1.14
C ARG A 76 11.74 2.56 -0.37
N GLY A 77 11.12 3.51 -1.04
CA GLY A 77 10.78 3.45 -2.45
C GLY A 77 9.72 2.41 -2.76
N VAL A 78 9.50 2.19 -4.06
CA VAL A 78 8.67 1.09 -4.56
C VAL A 78 9.43 -0.22 -4.35
N LYS A 79 8.82 -1.16 -3.62
CA LYS A 79 9.41 -2.48 -3.37
C LYS A 79 8.65 -3.55 -4.13
N LEU A 80 9.36 -4.23 -5.04
CA LEU A 80 8.80 -5.35 -5.80
C LEU A 80 8.53 -6.57 -4.90
N PRO A 81 7.53 -7.39 -5.25
CA PRO A 81 7.24 -8.63 -4.54
C PRO A 81 8.42 -9.60 -4.58
N LYS A 82 8.72 -10.26 -3.46
CA LYS A 82 9.84 -11.23 -3.35
C LYS A 82 9.51 -12.64 -3.87
N PHE A 83 8.30 -12.88 -4.36
CA PHE A 83 7.87 -14.19 -4.86
C PHE A 83 8.54 -14.59 -6.19
N PHE A 84 9.12 -13.63 -6.92
CA PHE A 84 9.93 -13.91 -8.10
C PHE A 84 11.39 -14.11 -7.68
N LYS A 85 11.73 -15.32 -7.22
CA LYS A 85 13.13 -15.75 -7.32
C LYS A 85 13.42 -15.84 -8.81
N VAL A 86 14.11 -14.85 -9.37
CA VAL A 86 14.77 -15.02 -10.67
C VAL A 86 15.68 -16.21 -10.50
N GLN A 87 15.34 -17.32 -11.14
CA GLN A 87 16.22 -18.46 -11.24
C GLN A 87 17.39 -17.97 -12.11
N ALA A 88 18.49 -17.58 -11.47
CA ALA A 88 19.71 -17.27 -12.17
C ALA A 88 20.20 -18.55 -12.85
N GLY A 89 19.89 -18.70 -14.14
CA GLY A 89 20.34 -19.82 -14.96
C GLY A 89 19.24 -20.40 -15.86
N ILE A 90 18.89 -19.67 -16.91
CA ILE A 90 18.73 -20.20 -18.28
C ILE A 90 19.34 -19.15 -19.22
#